data_AF-A0A2N6ILB3-F1
#
_entry.id   AF-A0A2N6ILB3-F1
#
_cell.length_a   1.000
_cell.length_b   1.000
_cell.length_c   1.000
_cell.angle_alpha   90.00
_cell.angle_beta   90.00
_cell.angle_gamma   90.00
#
_symmetry.space_group_name_H-M   'P 1'
#
loop_
_entity.id
_entity.type
_entity.pdbx_description
1 polymer ?
#
loop_
_entity_poly.entity_id
_entity_poly.type
_entity_poly.pdbx_seq_one_letter_code
_entity_poly.pdbx_strand_id
1 'polypeptide(L)' 'MPPLKLAVLPALLALSLCQTTTAGTVSTATLQATFVVQEACTIVTQRNSTQVRCQHNTPYLLLQQTTPSGADLVTVTF' A
#
# COMPACT_ATOMS: atom_id res chain seq x y z
N MET A 1 -70.38 14.04 32.38
CA MET A 1 -68.95 13.86 32.73
C MET A 1 -68.69 12.35 32.92
N PRO A 2 -68.16 11.61 31.93
CA PRO A 2 -67.66 10.25 32.18
C PRO A 2 -66.16 10.26 32.51
N PRO A 3 -65.67 9.35 33.37
CA PRO A 3 -64.33 9.41 33.96
C PRO A 3 -63.23 8.82 33.05
N LEU A 4 -62.12 9.55 32.91
CA LEU A 4 -60.87 9.09 32.30
C LEU A 4 -60.26 7.95 33.15
N LYS A 5 -60.31 6.71 32.64
CA LYS A 5 -59.80 5.52 33.32
C LYS A 5 -58.53 5.02 32.61
N LEU A 6 -57.39 5.26 33.26
CA LEU A 6 -56.13 4.48 33.26
C LEU A 6 -55.75 3.69 31.98
N ALA A 7 -55.55 4.36 30.84
CA ALA A 7 -55.00 3.73 29.63
C ALA A 7 -53.55 4.15 29.32
N VAL A 8 -52.85 4.83 30.23
CA VAL A 8 -51.55 5.46 29.95
C VAL A 8 -50.35 4.57 30.31
N LEU A 9 -50.54 3.54 31.15
CA LEU A 9 -49.44 2.67 31.59
C LEU A 9 -48.86 1.72 30.52
N PRO A 10 -49.64 1.08 29.63
CA PRO A 10 -49.06 0.17 28.64
C PRO A 10 -48.31 0.89 27.52
N ALA A 11 -48.69 2.14 27.22
CA ALA A 11 -48.05 2.93 26.17
C ALA A 11 -46.63 3.37 26.55
N LEU A 12 -46.39 3.66 27.83
CA LEU A 12 -45.06 4.03 28.34
C LEU A 12 -44.08 2.86 28.35
N LEU A 13 -44.55 1.62 28.50
CA LEU A 13 -43.71 0.42 28.47
C LEU A 13 -43.22 0.09 27.05
N ALA A 14 -44.03 0.39 26.02
CA ALA A 14 -43.64 0.22 24.63
C ALA A 14 -42.53 1.20 24.21
N LEU A 15 -42.53 2.42 24.78
CA LEU A 15 -41.50 3.44 24.53
C LEU A 15 -40.16 3.09 25.19
N SER A 16 -40.13 2.33 26.29
CA SER A 16 -38.89 1.91 26.95
C SER A 16 -38.19 0.74 26.27
N LEU A 17 -38.91 -0.07 25.50
CA LEU A 17 -38.35 -1.25 24.82
C LEU A 17 -37.67 -0.93 23.48
N CYS A 18 -37.88 0.25 22.92
CA CYS A 18 -37.25 0.69 21.67
C CYS A 18 -35.90 1.40 21.86
N GLN A 19 -35.33 1.40 23.07
CA GLN A 19 -34.03 2.02 23.36
C GLN A 19 -32.86 1.02 23.36
N THR A 20 -33.00 -0.13 22.70
CA THR A 20 -31.89 -1.03 22.43
C THR A 20 -31.00 -0.43 21.34
N THR A 21 -30.08 0.42 21.81
CA THR A 21 -28.71 0.62 21.32
C THR A 21 -28.49 0.33 19.84
N THR A 22 -28.28 1.40 19.07
CA THR A 22 -27.51 1.39 17.82
C THR A 22 -26.12 0.81 18.12
N ALA A 23 -26.01 -0.52 18.08
CA ALA A 23 -24.76 -1.23 18.11
C ALA A 23 -23.99 -0.79 16.87
N GLY A 24 -22.93 0.00 17.10
CA GLY A 24 -22.17 0.68 16.08
C GLY A 24 -21.82 -0.23 14.92
N THR A 25 -22.24 0.17 13.72
CA THR A 25 -21.74 -0.41 12.48
C THR A 25 -20.27 -0.03 12.36
N VAL A 26 -19.37 -0.90 12.81
CA VAL A 26 -17.94 -0.74 12.54
C VAL A 26 -17.74 -1.10 11.07
N SER A 27 -17.65 -0.07 10.23
CA SER A 27 -17.32 -0.24 8.81
C SER A 27 -15.81 -0.43 8.68
N THR A 28 -15.40 -1.64 8.29
CA THR A 28 -14.01 -1.94 7.97
C THR A 28 -13.84 -1.89 6.45
N ALA A 29 -12.88 -1.10 5.99
CA ALA A 29 -12.47 -1.07 4.59
C ALA A 29 -11.03 -1.56 4.52
N THR A 30 -10.75 -2.49 3.60
CA THR A 30 -9.40 -2.94 3.29
C THR A 30 -8.94 -2.20 2.04
N LEU A 31 -7.76 -1.58 2.11
CA LEU A 31 -7.17 -0.83 1.01
C LEU A 31 -5.91 -1.56 0.58
N GLN A 32 -5.93 -2.12 -0.62
CA GLN A 32 -4.75 -2.75 -1.21
C GLN A 32 -4.10 -1.72 -2.15
N ALA A 33 -2.94 -1.22 -1.75
CA ALA A 33 -2.13 -0.33 -2.56
C ALA A 33 -0.96 -1.12 -3.15
N THR A 34 -0.86 -1.13 -4.48
CA THR A 34 0.30 -1.67 -5.17
C THR A 34 1.24 -0.51 -5.48
N PHE A 35 2.44 -0.54 -4.91
CA PHE A 35 3.49 0.41 -5.27
C PHE A 35 4.43 -0.24 -6.28
N VAL A 36 4.82 0.53 -7.29
CA VAL A 36 5.86 0.14 -8.26
C VAL A 36 7.11 0.93 -7.90
N VAL A 37 8.16 0.23 -7.47
CA VAL A 37 9.47 0.86 -7.26
C VAL A 37 10.17 0.92 -8.61
N GLN A 38 10.36 2.13 -9.14
CA GLN A 38 11.19 2.33 -10.32
C GLN A 38 12.65 2.43 -9.90
N GLU A 39 13.47 1.54 -10.43
CA GLU A 39 14.91 1.55 -10.25
C GLU A 39 15.55 2.45 -11.33
N ALA A 40 16.42 3.37 -10.90
CA ALA A 40 17.31 4.09 -11.80
C ALA A 40 18.77 3.73 -11.45
N CYS A 41 19.47 3.13 -12.41
CA CYS A 41 20.90 2.86 -12.32
C CYS A 41 21.66 3.71 -13.33
N THR A 42 22.73 4.36 -12.89
CA THR A 42 23.63 5.14 -13.74
C THR A 42 24.90 4.36 -13.96
N ILE A 43 25.31 4.24 -15.22
CA ILE A 43 26.56 3.60 -15.62
C ILE A 43 27.54 4.72 -15.94
N VAL A 44 28.64 4.79 -15.18
CA VAL A 44 29.71 5.78 -15.38
C VAL A 44 30.95 5.03 -15.85
N THR A 45 31.41 5.35 -17.05
CA THR A 45 32.67 4.83 -17.60
C THR A 45 33.69 5.95 -17.68
N GLN A 46 34.84 5.78 -17.01
CA GLN A 46 35.97 6.70 -17.05
C GLN A 46 37.26 5.94 -17.36
N ARG A 47 37.85 6.19 -18.53
CA ARG A 47 39.11 5.61 -19.07
C ARG A 47 39.29 4.09 -18.85
N ASN A 48 39.60 3.67 -17.63
CA ASN A 48 39.89 2.28 -17.24
C ASN A 48 38.93 1.70 -16.18
N SER A 49 37.89 2.43 -15.78
CA SER A 49 36.95 1.99 -14.76
C SER A 49 35.53 2.22 -15.22
N THR A 50 34.70 1.21 -15.03
CA THR A 50 33.25 1.32 -15.15
C THR A 50 32.64 1.08 -13.78
N GLN A 51 31.79 2.01 -13.36
CA GLN A 51 31.08 1.94 -12.11
C GLN A 51 29.58 2.02 -12.38
N VAL A 52 28.82 1.12 -11.77
CA VAL A 52 27.36 1.14 -11.77
C VAL A 52 26.89 1.68 -10.43
N ARG A 53 26.05 2.70 -10.45
CA ARG A 53 25.44 3.30 -9.26
C ARG A 53 23.92 3.17 -9.39
N CYS A 54 23.34 2.30 -8.58
CA CYS A 54 21.89 2.15 -8.45
C CYS A 54 21.37 2.95 -7.25
N GLN A 55 20.13 3.45 -7.34
CA GLN A 55 19.51 4.17 -6.21
C GLN A 55 19.14 3.23 -5.07
N HIS A 56 18.82 1.97 -5.36
CA HIS A 56 18.58 0.95 -4.35
C HIS A 56 19.63 -0.16 -4.44
N ASN A 57 19.60 -1.11 -3.51
CA ASN A 57 20.46 -2.29 -3.49
C ASN A 57 20.07 -3.31 -4.56
N THR A 58 19.78 -2.85 -5.77
CA THR A 58 19.43 -3.73 -6.87
C THR A 58 20.65 -4.52 -7.26
N PRO A 59 20.55 -5.87 -7.23
CA PRO A 59 21.67 -6.70 -7.62
C PRO A 59 21.96 -6.44 -9.09
N TYR A 60 23.23 -6.32 -9.43
CA TYR A 60 23.66 -6.22 -10.81
C TYR A 60 24.92 -7.04 -11.00
N LEU A 61 25.10 -7.54 -12.22
CA LEU A 61 26.31 -8.21 -12.64
C LEU A 61 27.04 -7.34 -13.67
N LEU A 62 28.34 -7.16 -13.45
CA LEU A 62 29.21 -6.34 -14.28
C LEU A 62 30.27 -7.24 -14.89
N LEU A 63 30.20 -7.45 -16.20
CA LEU A 63 31.11 -8.29 -16.96
C LEU A 63 31.97 -7.43 -17.88
N GLN A 64 33.28 -7.52 -17.73
CA GLN A 64 34.26 -6.80 -18.55
C GLN A 64 34.96 -7.79 -19.48
N GLN A 65 34.96 -7.49 -20.78
CA GLN A 65 35.53 -8.37 -21.81
C GLN A 65 36.25 -7.54 -22.87
N THR A 66 37.39 -8.03 -23.34
CA THR A 66 38.07 -7.45 -24.49
C THR A 66 37.52 -8.07 -25.77
N THR A 67 37.02 -7.26 -26.70
CA THR A 67 36.51 -7.72 -27.99
C THR A 67 37.66 -8.25 -28.87
N PRO A 68 37.37 -9.06 -29.90
CA PRO A 68 38.39 -9.52 -30.86
C PRO A 68 39.08 -8.37 -31.61
N SER A 69 38.44 -7.20 -31.69
CA SER A 69 39.00 -5.97 -32.25
C SER A 69 39.89 -5.18 -31.27
N GLY A 70 40.06 -5.66 -30.04
CA GLY A 70 40.84 -5.01 -28.99
C GLY A 70 40.12 -3.88 -28.25
N ALA A 71 38.81 -3.71 -28.46
CA ALA A 71 38.00 -2.74 -27.71
C ALA A 71 37.56 -3.33 -26.37
N ASP A 72 37.39 -2.47 -25.35
CA ASP A 72 36.85 -2.91 -24.06
C ASP A 72 35.32 -2.87 -24.12
N LEU A 73 34.67 -3.99 -23.78
CA LEU A 73 33.23 -4.16 -23.72
C LEU A 73 32.81 -4.38 -22.27
N VAL A 74 31.86 -3.57 -21.81
CA VAL A 74 31.27 -3.70 -20.48
C VAL A 74 29.79 -4.02 -20.61
N THR A 75 29.40 -5.19 -20.10
CA THR A 75 28.00 -5.62 -20.05
C THR A 75 27.48 -5.48 -18.62
N VAL A 76 26.34 -4.80 -18.47
CA VAL A 76 25.63 -4.64 -17.20
C VAL A 76 24.31 -5.38 -17.29
N THR A 77 24.05 -6.27 -16.33
CA THR A 77 22.80 -7.04 -16.22
C THR A 77 22.14 -6.75 -14.88
N PHE A 78 20.83 -6.48 -14.91
CA PHE A 78 19.97 -6.20 -13.74
C PHE A 78 19.06 -7.39 -13.46
#